data_AF-A7IHK5-F1
#
_entry.id   AF-A7IHK5-F1
#
_cell.length_a   1.000
_cell.length_b   1.000
_cell.length_c   1.000
_cell.angle_alpha   90.00
_cell.angle_beta   90.00
_cell.angle_gamma   90.00
#
_symmetry.space_group_name_H-M   'P 1'
#
loop_
_entity.id
_entity.type
_entity.pdbx_description
1 polymer ?
#
loop_
_entity_poly.entity_id
_entity_poly.type
_entity_poly.pdbx_seq_one_letter_code
_entity_poly.pdbx_strand_id
1 'polypeptide(L)'
;MDAGESLLLAILIERQAALLLTGDKRAIRAIEAIAPEEIQCAIACLEQLFVTLNSDWGAPLIQTRVCGDQVADAALTNSYGCRSGASGAESVSDGLRSYIEHLRRDCARILVGSQELPRFVP
;
A
#
# COMPACT_ATOMS: atom_id res chain seq x y z
N MET A 1 0.49 -8.48 15.82
CA MET A 1 0.54 -7.05 15.49
C MET A 1 1.24 -6.32 16.62
N ASP A 2 1.88 -5.19 16.35
CA ASP A 2 2.33 -4.33 17.45
C ASP A 2 1.16 -3.51 18.03
N ALA A 3 1.42 -2.81 19.13
CA ALA A 3 0.39 -2.02 19.81
C ALA A 3 -0.16 -0.87 18.96
N GLY A 4 0.65 -0.29 18.07
CA GLY A 4 0.24 0.84 17.22
C GLY A 4 -0.75 0.39 16.15
N GLU A 5 -0.42 -0.68 15.43
CA GLU A 5 -1.30 -1.25 14.40
C GLU A 5 -2.58 -1.83 15.01
N SER A 6 -2.51 -2.40 16.21
CA SER A 6 -3.70 -2.83 16.94
C SER A 6 -4.61 -1.65 17.31
N LEU A 7 -4.05 -0.50 17.68
CA LEU A 7 -4.84 0.70 17.97
C LEU A 7 -5.46 1.28 16.68
N LEU A 8 -4.71 1.32 15.58
CA LEU A 8 -5.24 1.78 14.29
C LEU A 8 -6.38 0.89 13.78
N LEU A 9 -6.25 -0.44 13.93
CA LEU A 9 -7.34 -1.37 13.63
C LEU A 9 -8.56 -1.11 14.52
N ALA A 10 -8.36 -0.92 15.83
CA ALA A 10 -9.46 -0.61 16.74
C ALA A 10 -10.16 0.71 16.33
N ILE A 11 -9.41 1.73 15.94
CA ILE A 11 -9.98 2.98 15.42
C ILE A 11 -10.77 2.75 14.13
N LEU A 12 -10.22 1.95 13.20
CA LEU A 12 -10.90 1.60 11.95
C LEU A 12 -12.29 1.02 12.23
N ILE A 13 -12.37 0.04 13.14
CA ILE A 13 -13.61 -0.64 13.51
C ILE A 13 -14.55 0.27 14.32
N GLU A 14 -14.07 0.81 15.44
CA GLU A 14 -14.90 1.53 16.42
C GLU A 14 -15.36 2.91 15.94
N ARG A 15 -14.60 3.54 15.05
CA ARG A 15 -14.97 4.83 14.45
C ARG A 15 -15.59 4.69 13.08
N GLN A 16 -15.71 3.45 12.56
CA GLN A 16 -16.13 3.19 11.18
C GLN A 16 -15.34 4.07 10.20
N ALA A 17 -14.03 4.21 10.44
CA ALA A 17 -13.19 4.95 9.51
C ALA A 17 -13.21 4.19 8.18
N ALA A 18 -13.17 4.92 7.08
CA ALA A 18 -13.45 4.29 5.79
C ALA A 18 -12.20 3.70 5.12
N LEU A 19 -10.98 4.00 5.61
CA LEU A 19 -9.75 3.36 5.14
C LEU A 19 -8.63 3.39 6.21
N LEU A 20 -7.95 2.26 6.38
CA LEU A 20 -6.65 2.18 7.03
C LEU A 20 -5.54 2.00 5.99
N LEU A 21 -4.62 2.96 5.93
CA LEU A 21 -3.41 2.87 5.12
C LEU A 21 -2.23 2.47 6.01
N THR A 22 -1.54 1.39 5.65
CA THR A 22 -0.30 0.98 6.35
C THR A 22 0.74 0.40 5.38
N GLY A 23 2.02 0.58 5.71
CA GLY A 23 3.14 -0.11 5.06
C GLY A 23 3.49 -1.45 5.72
N ASP A 24 2.95 -1.77 6.90
CA ASP A 24 3.28 -3.00 7.61
C ASP A 24 2.53 -4.21 7.01
N LYS A 25 3.21 -4.92 6.12
CA LYS A 25 2.73 -6.16 5.50
C LYS A 25 2.46 -7.27 6.52
N ARG A 26 3.16 -7.29 7.65
CA ARG A 26 2.92 -8.26 8.74
C ARG A 26 1.64 -7.91 9.48
N ALA A 27 1.35 -6.63 9.67
CA ALA A 27 0.09 -6.19 10.24
C ALA A 27 -1.09 -6.55 9.34
N ILE A 28 -1.02 -6.23 8.03
CA ILE A 28 -2.09 -6.58 7.07
C ILE A 28 -2.40 -8.08 7.12
N ARG A 29 -1.37 -8.95 7.07
CA ARG A 29 -1.56 -10.41 7.19
C ARG A 29 -2.19 -10.85 8.50
N ALA A 30 -1.80 -10.23 9.61
CA ALA A 30 -2.37 -10.55 10.91
C ALA A 30 -3.84 -10.09 11.01
N ILE A 31 -4.17 -8.93 10.45
CA ILE A 31 -5.53 -8.39 10.42
C ILE A 31 -6.47 -9.31 9.63
N GLU A 32 -6.03 -9.77 8.46
CA GLU A 32 -6.79 -10.71 7.62
C GLU A 32 -7.19 -11.98 8.40
N ALA A 33 -6.33 -12.43 9.32
CA ALA A 33 -6.56 -13.64 10.09
C ALA A 33 -7.57 -13.46 11.25
N ILE A 34 -7.78 -12.24 11.75
CA ILE A 34 -8.51 -12.01 13.01
C ILE A 34 -9.89 -11.38 12.87
N ALA A 35 -10.08 -10.43 11.95
CA ALA A 35 -11.32 -9.65 11.87
C ALA A 35 -11.70 -9.29 10.41
N PRO A 36 -11.68 -10.23 9.45
CA PRO A 36 -11.91 -9.92 8.04
C PRO A 36 -13.37 -9.55 7.75
N GLU A 37 -14.34 -9.92 8.60
CA GLU A 37 -15.76 -9.66 8.37
C GLU A 37 -16.14 -8.21 8.70
N GLU A 38 -15.44 -7.61 9.66
CA GLU A 38 -15.67 -6.27 10.17
C GLU A 38 -15.09 -5.17 9.26
N ILE A 39 -14.10 -5.51 8.43
CA ILE A 39 -13.27 -4.53 7.69
C ILE A 39 -12.98 -4.97 6.24
N GLN A 40 -14.01 -5.48 5.57
CA GLN A 40 -13.91 -5.88 4.16
C GLN A 40 -13.50 -4.69 3.28
N CYS A 41 -12.49 -4.91 2.44
CA CYS A 41 -11.96 -3.90 1.50
C CYS A 41 -11.59 -2.55 2.14
N ALA A 42 -11.29 -2.50 3.44
CA ALA A 42 -11.04 -1.27 4.19
C ALA A 42 -9.55 -0.99 4.48
N ILE A 43 -8.64 -1.79 3.90
CA ILE A 43 -7.20 -1.65 4.11
C ILE A 43 -6.48 -1.41 2.79
N ALA A 44 -5.58 -0.43 2.79
CA ALA A 44 -4.67 -0.13 1.70
C ALA A 44 -3.22 -0.38 2.13
N CYS A 45 -2.43 -1.02 1.27
CA CYS A 45 -0.98 -1.06 1.46
C CYS A 45 -0.31 0.20 0.88
N LEU A 46 0.92 0.46 1.31
CA LEU A 46 1.73 1.57 0.80
C LEU A 46 1.86 1.53 -0.74
N GLU A 47 2.02 0.35 -1.34
CA GLU A 47 2.16 0.24 -2.79
C GLU A 47 0.90 0.68 -3.56
N GLN A 48 -0.31 0.41 -3.04
CA GLN A 48 -1.55 0.90 -3.66
C GLN A 48 -1.63 2.42 -3.64
N LEU A 49 -1.17 3.06 -2.56
CA LEU A 49 -1.05 4.52 -2.53
C LEU A 49 -0.10 4.98 -3.64
N PHE A 50 1.08 4.38 -3.80
CA PHE A 50 2.04 4.80 -4.82
C PHE A 50 1.58 4.54 -6.25
N VAL A 51 0.77 3.50 -6.49
CA VAL A 51 0.09 3.32 -7.78
C VAL A 51 -0.85 4.50 -8.05
N THR A 52 -1.66 4.91 -7.08
CA THR A 52 -2.51 6.11 -7.20
C THR A 52 -1.70 7.38 -7.45
N LEU A 53 -0.62 7.60 -6.68
CA LEU A 53 0.23 8.79 -6.85
C LEU A 53 0.88 8.83 -8.23
N ASN A 54 1.29 7.69 -8.79
CA ASN A 54 1.82 7.61 -10.15
C ASN A 54 0.78 7.94 -11.21
N SER A 55 -0.46 7.50 -11.00
CA SER A 55 -1.60 7.78 -11.87
C SER A 55 -1.93 9.28 -11.88
N ASP A 56 -1.91 9.92 -10.70
CA ASP A 56 -2.32 11.32 -10.55
C ASP A 56 -1.21 12.33 -10.89
N TRP A 57 0.05 12.02 -10.59
CA TRP A 57 1.17 12.97 -10.70
C TRP A 57 2.29 12.54 -11.66
N GLY A 58 2.21 11.32 -12.20
CA GLY A 58 3.19 10.76 -13.11
C GLY A 58 4.38 10.11 -12.40
N ALA A 59 4.71 8.88 -12.81
CA ALA A 59 5.79 8.09 -12.24
C ALA A 59 7.16 8.80 -12.17
N PRO A 60 7.62 9.60 -13.17
CA PRO A 60 8.92 10.26 -13.10
C PRO A 60 9.04 11.27 -11.95
N LEU A 61 7.96 11.99 -11.64
CA LEU A 61 7.94 12.94 -10.54
C LEU A 61 8.07 12.21 -9.19
N ILE A 62 7.28 11.15 -9.01
CA ILE A 62 7.29 10.35 -7.78
C ILE A 62 8.62 9.61 -7.62
N GLN A 63 9.16 9.05 -8.69
CA GLN A 63 10.48 8.41 -8.71
C GLN A 63 11.57 9.36 -8.21
N THR A 64 11.56 10.61 -8.67
CA THR A 64 12.55 11.61 -8.22
C THR A 64 12.46 11.86 -6.73
N ARG A 65 11.25 11.88 -6.16
CA ARG A 65 11.04 12.07 -4.72
C ARG A 65 11.43 10.83 -3.92
N VAL A 66 11.00 9.64 -4.34
CA VAL A 66 11.31 8.38 -3.65
C VAL A 66 12.81 8.10 -3.69
N CYS A 67 13.46 8.23 -4.85
CA CYS A 67 14.88 7.95 -4.99
C CYS A 67 15.79 9.04 -4.39
N GLY A 68 15.24 10.22 -4.13
CA GLY A 68 15.92 11.29 -3.39
C GLY A 68 15.91 11.11 -1.88
N ASP A 69 15.08 10.22 -1.34
CA ASP A 69 14.95 9.98 0.09
C ASP A 69 15.77 8.74 0.52
N GLN A 70 16.76 8.96 1.39
CA GLN A 70 17.66 7.91 1.88
C GLN A 70 16.97 6.92 2.82
N VAL A 71 15.85 7.31 3.42
CA VAL A 71 15.06 6.48 4.34
C VAL A 71 13.76 5.99 3.70
N ALA A 72 13.64 6.08 2.38
CA ALA A 72 12.50 5.54 1.64
C ALA A 72 12.31 4.04 1.91
N ASP A 73 11.04 3.61 1.87
CA ASP A 73 10.68 2.21 2.00
C ASP A 73 11.43 1.33 0.99
N ALA A 74 11.85 0.14 1.43
CA ALA A 74 12.67 -0.74 0.62
C ALA A 74 11.92 -1.30 -0.60
N ALA A 75 10.64 -1.61 -0.47
CA ALA A 75 9.84 -2.09 -1.60
C ALA A 75 9.69 -0.98 -2.65
N LEU A 76 9.41 0.25 -2.22
CA LEU A 76 9.37 1.40 -3.11
C LEU A 76 10.74 1.65 -3.77
N THR A 77 11.82 1.67 -2.99
CA THR A 77 13.19 1.86 -3.51
C THR A 77 13.51 0.86 -4.62
N ASN A 78 13.08 -0.39 -4.45
CA ASN A 78 13.26 -1.44 -5.44
C ASN A 78 12.36 -1.23 -6.67
N SER A 79 11.06 -0.97 -6.47
CA SER A 79 10.11 -0.74 -7.57
C SER A 79 10.50 0.45 -8.44
N TYR A 80 11.03 1.52 -7.84
CA TYR A 80 11.48 2.72 -8.55
C TYR A 80 12.90 2.61 -9.15
N GLY A 81 13.60 1.48 -8.93
CA GLY A 81 14.94 1.26 -9.47
C GLY A 81 16.00 2.24 -8.94
N CYS A 82 15.81 2.80 -7.75
CA CYS A 82 16.64 3.89 -7.24
C CYS A 82 18.14 3.55 -7.14
N ARG A 83 18.49 2.26 -7.13
CA ARG A 83 19.88 1.77 -7.07
C ARG A 83 20.41 1.21 -8.40
N SER A 84 19.54 0.93 -9.37
CA SER A 84 19.89 0.26 -10.65
C SER A 84 19.90 1.22 -11.85
N GLY A 85 19.52 2.48 -11.67
CA GLY A 85 19.33 3.45 -12.74
C GLY A 85 17.86 3.64 -13.11
N ALA A 86 17.55 4.57 -14.01
CA ALA A 86 16.17 4.99 -14.30
C ALA A 86 15.31 3.81 -14.79
N SER A 87 14.38 3.35 -13.95
CA SER A 87 13.29 2.46 -14.36
C SER A 87 12.26 3.22 -15.18
N GLY A 88 11.87 2.70 -16.35
CA GLY A 88 10.76 3.23 -17.12
C GLY A 88 9.42 3.09 -16.36
N ALA A 89 8.43 3.91 -16.70
CA ALA A 89 7.13 3.93 -16.02
C ALA A 89 6.41 2.56 -15.97
N GLU A 90 6.56 1.75 -17.02
CA GLU A 90 6.03 0.38 -17.06
C GLU A 90 6.71 -0.52 -16.01
N SER A 91 8.04 -0.48 -15.92
CA SER A 91 8.80 -1.26 -14.94
C SER A 91 8.47 -0.88 -13.49
N VAL A 92 8.24 0.42 -13.22
CA VAL A 92 7.79 0.89 -11.90
C VAL A 92 6.41 0.31 -11.57
N SER A 93 5.49 0.40 -12.53
CA SER A 93 4.12 -0.09 -12.38
C SER A 93 4.07 -1.60 -12.12
N ASP A 94 4.87 -2.36 -12.87
CA ASP A 94 4.97 -3.81 -12.70
C ASP A 94 5.59 -4.20 -11.36
N GLY A 95 6.61 -3.45 -10.91
CA GLY A 95 7.21 -3.65 -9.60
C GLY A 95 6.21 -3.46 -8.47
N LEU A 96 5.48 -2.34 -8.47
CA LEU A 96 4.45 -2.06 -7.45
C LEU A 96 3.32 -3.11 -7.50
N ARG A 97 2.84 -3.44 -8.71
CA ARG A 97 1.79 -4.45 -8.91
C ARG A 97 2.19 -5.81 -8.36
N SER A 98 3.43 -6.24 -8.59
CA SER A 98 3.95 -7.52 -8.07
C SER A 98 3.84 -7.61 -6.55
N TYR A 99 4.18 -6.52 -5.82
CA TYR A 99 4.02 -6.48 -4.36
C TYR A 99 2.56 -6.53 -3.92
N ILE A 100 1.68 -5.78 -4.60
CA ILE A 100 0.23 -5.77 -4.30
C ILE A 100 -0.37 -7.16 -4.52
N GLU A 101 -0.06 -7.78 -5.66
CA GLU A 101 -0.56 -9.11 -6.00
C GLU A 101 -0.04 -10.18 -5.05
N HIS A 102 1.22 -10.09 -4.63
CA HIS A 102 1.77 -10.97 -3.61
C HIS A 102 0.99 -10.88 -2.30
N LEU A 103 0.73 -9.66 -1.82
CA LEU A 103 -0.01 -9.45 -0.57
C LEU A 103 -1.48 -9.87 -0.70
N ARG A 104 -2.11 -9.62 -1.87
CA ARG A 104 -3.50 -9.97 -2.14
C ARG A 104 -3.77 -11.47 -2.11
N ARG A 105 -2.79 -12.31 -2.43
CA ARG A 105 -2.93 -13.78 -2.29
C ARG A 105 -3.17 -14.20 -0.84
N ASP A 106 -2.58 -13.47 0.10
CA ASP A 106 -2.67 -13.77 1.53
C ASP A 106 -3.74 -12.95 2.25
N CYS A 107 -4.22 -11.86 1.65
CA CYS A 107 -5.04 -10.82 2.32
C CYS A 107 -6.21 -10.31 1.47
N ALA A 108 -6.86 -11.23 0.74
CA ALA A 108 -7.84 -10.87 -0.28
C ALA A 108 -9.13 -10.22 0.26
N ARG A 109 -9.51 -10.46 1.53
CA ARG A 109 -10.80 -10.00 2.08
C ARG A 109 -10.74 -8.56 2.56
N ILE A 110 -9.61 -8.17 3.15
CA ILE A 110 -9.47 -6.83 3.77
C ILE A 110 -8.88 -5.78 2.83
N LEU A 111 -8.09 -6.18 1.83
CA LEU A 111 -7.44 -5.25 0.93
C LEU A 111 -8.45 -4.59 -0.01
N VAL A 112 -8.29 -3.29 -0.26
CA VAL A 112 -9.01 -2.59 -1.32
C VAL A 112 -8.83 -3.33 -2.64
N GLY A 113 -9.95 -3.61 -3.33
CA GLY A 113 -9.98 -4.48 -4.52
C GLY A 113 -9.28 -3.88 -5.75
N SER A 114 -9.26 -2.55 -5.88
CA SER A 114 -8.53 -1.85 -6.94
C SER A 114 -7.04 -1.72 -6.63
N GLN A 115 -6.20 -1.57 -7.67
CA GLN A 115 -4.78 -1.24 -7.47
C GLN A 115 -4.60 0.24 -7.08
N GLU A 116 -5.47 1.10 -7.58
CA GLU A 116 -5.59 2.49 -7.16
C GLU A 116 -6.59 2.62 -6.00
N LEU A 117 -6.29 3.49 -5.05
CA LEU A 117 -7.23 3.89 -4.00
C LEU A 117 -8.35 4.76 -4.56
N PRO A 118 -9.58 4.62 -4.04
CA PRO A 118 -10.70 5.48 -4.44
C PRO A 118 -10.37 6.94 -4.13
N ARG A 119 -10.59 7.82 -5.12
CA ARG A 119 -10.35 9.28 -5.02
C ARG A 119 -11.20 9.99 -3.97
N PHE A 120 -12.18 9.28 -3.41
CA PHE A 120 -13.01 9.70 -2.30
C PHE A 120 -13.21 8.52 -1.36
N VAL A 121 -12.64 8.63 -0.17
CA VAL A 121 -13.09 7.91 1.01
C VAL A 121 -14.04 8.91 1.69
N PRO A 122 -15.38 8.69 1.69
CA PRO A 122 -16.32 9.64 2.27
C PRO A 122 -16.05 9.90 3.75
#